data_AF-A0A1E3Y3V1-F1
#
_entry.id   AF-A0A1E3Y3V1-F1
#
_cell.length_a   1.000
_cell.length_b   1.000
_cell.length_c   1.000
_cell.angle_alpha   90.00
_cell.angle_beta   90.00
_cell.angle_gamma   90.00
#
_symmetry.space_group_name_H-M   'P 1'
#
loop_
_entity.id
_entity.type
_entity.pdbx_description
1 polymer ?
#
loop_
_entity_poly.entity_id
_entity_poly.type
_entity_poly.pdbx_seq_one_letter_code
_entity_poly.pdbx_strand_id
1 'polypeptide(L)'
;MVRHAVIVAVVLSVAVAPAHAQWTVFDPSNFAQTVLIAQRTQRQYEELMAQYRTILRMAEGLGSLDSYRIPPIEVTRHDAGRWAYGRAWLQGLNSGDPTGAAYWATTLPLERPSSLPSRLTAAARRTLERQYATIELTDSVAMMGGHQVGALRGYHGQLQRAVQDLESDVMNGLERYHEMTAILDKVAAAELLGRRQDMAANQLLSHALEQMLARSKRLRDTEAATMNMQLVSWRDSRAANDALVRGTGDALRTWRQP
;
A
#
# COMPACT_ATOMS: atom_id res chain seq x y z
N MET A 1 -10.59 61.91 -96.73
CA MET A 1 -10.26 62.33 -95.35
C MET A 1 -10.30 61.20 -94.30
N VAL A 2 -10.85 60.02 -94.60
CA VAL A 2 -10.98 58.91 -93.61
C VAL A 2 -9.67 58.13 -93.36
N ARG A 3 -8.70 58.16 -94.28
CA ARG A 3 -7.45 57.36 -94.19
C ARG A 3 -6.43 57.86 -93.15
N HIS A 4 -6.43 59.16 -92.82
CA HIS A 4 -5.48 59.74 -91.85
C HIS A 4 -5.96 59.58 -90.40
N ALA A 5 -7.27 59.50 -90.17
CA ALA A 5 -7.86 59.32 -88.84
C ALA A 5 -7.61 57.90 -88.28
N VAL A 6 -7.59 56.88 -89.15
CA VAL A 6 -7.36 55.49 -88.73
C VAL A 6 -5.90 55.24 -88.32
N ILE A 7 -4.94 55.90 -88.98
CA ILE A 7 -3.51 55.73 -88.65
C ILE A 7 -3.16 56.40 -87.31
N VAL A 8 -3.74 57.57 -87.02
CA VAL A 8 -3.54 58.25 -85.74
C VAL A 8 -4.18 57.48 -84.59
N ALA A 9 -5.35 56.88 -84.79
CA ALA A 9 -6.02 56.05 -83.78
C ALA A 9 -5.22 54.78 -83.43
N VAL A 10 -4.59 54.13 -84.43
CA VAL A 10 -3.78 52.92 -84.21
C VAL A 10 -2.46 53.23 -83.49
N VAL A 11 -1.81 54.35 -83.79
CA VAL A 11 -0.56 54.75 -83.12
C VAL A 11 -0.80 55.16 -81.65
N LEU A 12 -1.95 55.76 -81.33
CA LEU A 12 -2.30 56.12 -79.95
C LEU A 12 -2.71 54.93 -79.08
N SER A 13 -3.23 53.85 -79.66
CA SER A 13 -3.57 52.63 -78.91
C SER A 13 -2.39 51.76 -78.49
N VAL A 14 -1.20 51.96 -79.08
CA VAL A 14 0.02 51.20 -78.73
C VAL A 14 0.76 51.82 -77.53
N ALA A 15 0.44 53.06 -77.14
CA ALA A 15 1.15 53.79 -76.10
C ALA A 15 0.61 53.59 -74.67
N VAL A 16 -0.44 52.78 -74.45
CA VAL A 16 -1.06 52.58 -73.13
C VAL A 16 -1.19 51.10 -72.79
N ALA A 17 -0.05 50.41 -72.75
CA ALA A 17 0.06 49.17 -71.98
C ALA A 17 0.83 49.50 -70.69
N PRO A 18 0.28 49.23 -69.49
CA PRO A 18 1.03 49.42 -68.25
C PRO A 18 2.18 48.42 -68.25
N ALA A 19 3.41 48.92 -68.30
CA ALA A 19 4.62 48.15 -68.04
C ALA A 19 4.62 47.73 -66.56
N HIS A 20 3.85 46.70 -66.21
CA HIS A 20 3.99 46.02 -64.94
C HIS A 20 5.37 45.35 -64.94
N ALA A 21 6.17 45.65 -63.93
CA ALA A 21 7.50 45.13 -63.69
C ALA A 21 7.59 43.62 -63.92
N GLN A 22 8.18 43.21 -65.04
CA GLN A 22 8.46 41.82 -65.40
C GLN A 22 9.86 41.37 -64.95
N TRP A 23 10.26 41.73 -63.74
CA TRP A 23 11.49 41.20 -63.16
C TRP A 23 11.16 40.74 -61.75
N THR A 24 10.89 39.44 -61.58
CA THR A 24 11.10 38.79 -60.29
C THR A 24 12.51 39.16 -59.85
N VAL A 25 12.63 39.94 -58.78
CA VAL A 25 13.93 40.31 -58.20
C VAL A 25 14.55 39.03 -57.66
N PHE A 26 15.32 38.36 -58.52
CA PHE A 26 16.15 37.24 -58.13
C PHE A 26 17.34 37.85 -57.38
N ASP A 27 17.25 37.88 -56.05
CA ASP A 27 18.38 38.19 -55.20
C ASP A 27 19.23 36.93 -55.04
N PRO A 28 20.38 36.82 -55.73
CA PRO A 28 21.23 35.64 -55.68
C PRO A 28 21.74 35.37 -54.26
N SER A 29 21.82 36.43 -53.43
CA SER A 29 22.26 36.38 -52.05
C SER A 29 21.21 35.71 -51.15
N ASN A 30 19.92 36.05 -51.34
CA ASN A 30 18.81 35.43 -50.63
C ASN A 30 18.62 33.95 -51.04
N PHE A 31 18.76 33.66 -52.34
CA PHE A 31 18.75 32.27 -52.82
C PHE A 31 19.92 31.46 -52.25
N ALA A 32 21.14 32.00 -52.26
CA ALA A 32 22.32 31.36 -51.67
C ALA A 32 22.15 31.13 -50.15
N GLN A 33 21.59 32.09 -49.42
CA GLN A 33 21.27 31.94 -48.00
C GLN A 33 20.23 30.82 -47.76
N THR A 34 19.18 30.77 -48.56
CA THR A 34 18.14 29.74 -48.47
C THR A 34 18.72 28.34 -48.74
N VAL A 35 19.60 28.20 -49.73
CA VAL A 35 20.32 26.95 -50.01
C VAL A 35 21.23 26.55 -48.85
N LEU A 36 21.95 27.50 -48.24
CA LEU A 36 22.80 27.24 -47.07
C LEU A 36 22.00 26.84 -45.84
N ILE A 37 20.83 27.46 -45.61
CA ILE A 37 19.90 27.08 -44.55
C ILE A 37 19.40 25.65 -44.80
N ALA A 38 18.92 25.35 -46.00
CA ALA A 38 18.45 24.02 -46.37
C ALA A 38 19.55 22.95 -46.20
N GLN A 39 20.78 23.23 -46.63
CA GLN A 39 21.92 22.33 -46.43
C GLN A 39 22.26 22.12 -44.95
N ARG A 40 22.17 23.18 -44.13
CA ARG A 40 22.40 23.07 -42.67
C ARG A 40 21.30 22.25 -42.00
N THR A 41 20.04 22.50 -42.35
CA THR A 41 18.89 21.74 -41.86
C THR A 41 18.99 20.27 -42.27
N GLN A 42 19.43 19.99 -43.50
CA GLN A 42 19.63 18.62 -43.97
C GLN A 42 20.73 17.89 -43.17
N ARG A 43 21.89 18.53 -42.93
CA ARG A 43 22.94 17.94 -42.09
C ARG A 43 22.46 17.69 -40.66
N GLN A 44 21.72 18.63 -40.08
CA GLN A 44 21.12 18.46 -38.75
C GLN A 44 20.12 17.29 -38.73
N TYR A 45 19.31 17.15 -39.77
CA TYR A 45 18.38 16.02 -39.89
C TYR A 45 19.10 14.68 -40.05
N GLU A 46 20.15 14.62 -40.87
CA GLU A 46 20.98 13.42 -41.04
C GLU A 46 21.69 13.03 -39.74
N GLU A 47 22.21 14.02 -39.00
CA GLU A 47 22.84 13.82 -37.69
C GLU A 47 21.83 13.33 -36.65
N LEU A 48 20.63 13.91 -36.61
CA LEU A 48 19.53 13.46 -35.74
C LEU A 48 19.11 12.02 -36.07
N MET A 49 19.01 11.67 -37.35
CA MET A 49 18.69 10.31 -37.79
C MET A 49 19.79 9.31 -37.46
N ALA A 50 21.06 9.71 -37.54
CA ALA A 50 22.18 8.86 -37.14
C ALA A 50 22.20 8.62 -35.62
N GLN A 51 21.90 9.65 -34.82
CA GLN A 51 21.74 9.54 -33.38
C GLN A 51 20.55 8.62 -33.03
N TYR A 52 19.39 8.82 -33.66
CA TYR A 52 18.20 8.00 -33.45
C TYR A 52 18.46 6.52 -33.78
N ARG A 53 19.08 6.20 -34.92
CA ARG A 53 19.47 4.83 -35.27
C ARG A 53 20.49 4.22 -34.32
N THR A 54 21.33 5.04 -33.70
CA THR A 54 22.29 4.59 -32.69
C THR A 54 21.58 4.27 -31.39
N ILE A 55 20.60 5.09 -30.99
CA ILE A 55 19.72 4.82 -29.85
C ILE A 55 18.93 3.51 -30.08
N LEU A 56 18.36 3.31 -31.26
CA LEU A 56 17.66 2.07 -31.61
C LEU A 56 18.56 0.84 -31.51
N ARG A 57 19.78 0.87 -32.05
CA ARG A 57 20.73 -0.25 -31.92
C ARG A 57 21.17 -0.51 -30.48
N MET A 58 21.30 0.54 -29.67
CA MET A 58 21.57 0.40 -28.24
C MET A 58 20.37 -0.20 -27.50
N ALA A 59 19.15 0.14 -27.91
CA ALA A 59 17.92 -0.42 -27.36
C ALA A 59 17.73 -1.90 -27.74
N GLU A 60 17.95 -2.26 -29.01
CA GLU A 60 17.91 -3.65 -29.50
C GLU A 60 18.96 -4.56 -28.82
N GLY A 61 20.11 -4.00 -28.43
CA GLY A 61 21.16 -4.74 -27.70
C GLY A 61 20.82 -5.04 -26.24
N LEU A 62 19.78 -4.41 -25.67
CA LEU A 62 19.28 -4.70 -24.33
C LEU A 62 18.30 -5.88 -24.44
N GLY A 63 18.82 -7.10 -24.35
CA GLY A 63 18.01 -8.33 -24.45
C GLY A 63 16.89 -8.46 -23.40
N SER A 64 16.07 -9.52 -23.52
CA SER A 64 14.89 -9.76 -22.67
C SER A 64 15.15 -9.53 -21.18
N LEU A 65 14.21 -8.87 -20.53
CA LEU A 65 14.22 -8.62 -19.10
C LEU A 65 13.77 -9.84 -18.27
N ASP A 66 13.40 -10.97 -18.90
CA ASP A 66 12.92 -12.20 -18.23
C ASP A 66 13.85 -12.68 -17.11
N SER A 67 15.16 -12.45 -17.24
CA SER A 67 16.15 -12.80 -16.22
C SER A 67 16.00 -12.02 -14.91
N TYR A 68 15.31 -10.87 -14.92
CA TYR A 68 15.01 -10.04 -13.75
C TYR A 68 13.65 -10.34 -13.11
N ARG A 69 12.86 -11.27 -13.69
CA ARG A 69 11.57 -11.66 -13.11
C ARG A 69 11.79 -12.30 -11.76
N ILE A 70 11.15 -11.72 -10.74
CA ILE A 70 11.18 -12.27 -9.38
C ILE A 70 9.84 -12.96 -9.12
N PRO A 71 9.81 -14.17 -8.55
CA PRO A 71 8.55 -14.77 -8.13
C PRO A 71 7.92 -13.92 -7.01
N PRO A 72 6.60 -13.72 -7.02
CA PRO A 72 5.93 -13.03 -5.93
C PRO A 72 6.11 -13.80 -4.61
N ILE A 73 6.24 -13.08 -3.50
CA ILE A 73 6.21 -13.66 -2.17
C ILE A 73 4.76 -13.66 -1.70
N GLU A 74 4.15 -14.84 -1.67
CA GLU A 74 2.77 -15.00 -1.22
C GLU A 74 2.57 -14.49 0.20
N VAL A 75 1.44 -13.83 0.44
CA VAL A 75 1.05 -13.41 1.78
C VAL A 75 0.80 -14.63 2.64
N THR A 76 1.62 -14.82 3.67
CA THR A 76 1.40 -15.86 4.67
C THR A 76 0.05 -15.64 5.37
N ARG A 77 -0.79 -16.67 5.36
CA ARG A 77 -2.06 -16.71 6.09
C ARG A 77 -2.01 -17.79 7.15
N HIS A 78 -2.75 -17.58 8.22
CA HIS A 78 -2.95 -18.61 9.24
C HIS A 78 -3.86 -19.71 8.71
N ASP A 79 -3.46 -20.95 8.92
CA ASP A 79 -4.39 -22.08 8.84
C ASP A 79 -5.27 -22.09 10.09
N ALA A 80 -6.39 -21.37 10.03
CA ALA A 80 -7.34 -21.32 11.13
C ALA A 80 -8.07 -22.65 11.35
N GLY A 81 -8.14 -23.52 10.34
CA GLY A 81 -8.77 -24.83 10.45
C GLY A 81 -7.99 -25.78 11.35
N ARG A 82 -6.67 -25.58 11.44
CA ARG A 82 -5.77 -26.37 12.29
C ARG A 82 -6.02 -26.23 13.80
N TRP A 83 -6.55 -25.10 14.25
CA TRP A 83 -6.60 -24.76 15.67
C TRP A 83 -8.03 -24.58 16.17
N ALA A 84 -8.52 -25.50 17.02
CA ALA A 84 -9.90 -25.48 17.50
C ALA A 84 -10.25 -24.21 18.32
N TYR A 85 -9.43 -23.86 19.31
CA TYR A 85 -9.73 -22.76 20.24
C TYR A 85 -9.26 -21.39 19.74
N GLY A 86 -8.23 -21.36 18.89
CA GLY A 86 -7.68 -20.12 18.33
C GLY A 86 -8.34 -19.68 17.01
N ARG A 87 -9.23 -20.50 16.46
CA ARG A 87 -9.78 -20.33 15.11
C ARG A 87 -10.29 -18.93 14.83
N ALA A 88 -11.15 -18.41 15.70
CA ALA A 88 -11.79 -17.12 15.50
C ALA A 88 -10.73 -16.02 15.38
N TRP A 89 -9.80 -15.93 16.33
CA TRP A 89 -8.75 -14.90 16.28
C TRP A 89 -7.83 -15.03 15.07
N LEU A 90 -7.45 -16.25 14.70
CA LEU A 90 -6.64 -16.49 13.49
C LEU A 90 -7.38 -16.09 12.20
N GLN A 91 -8.71 -16.29 12.14
CA GLN A 91 -9.54 -15.78 11.04
C GLN A 91 -9.57 -14.25 11.04
N GLY A 92 -9.77 -13.63 12.21
CA GLY A 92 -9.70 -12.17 12.37
C GLY A 92 -8.37 -11.58 11.90
N LEU A 93 -7.24 -12.23 12.21
CA LEU A 93 -5.93 -11.83 11.69
C LEU A 93 -5.81 -12.01 10.17
N ASN A 94 -6.49 -12.99 9.58
CA ASN A 94 -6.44 -13.24 8.13
C ASN A 94 -7.26 -12.24 7.32
N SER A 95 -8.44 -11.85 7.79
CA SER A 95 -9.41 -11.03 7.03
C SER A 95 -9.67 -9.64 7.60
N GLY A 96 -9.23 -9.40 8.83
CA GLY A 96 -9.57 -8.21 9.62
C GLY A 96 -10.82 -8.45 10.46
N ASP A 97 -10.91 -7.72 11.57
CA ASP A 97 -12.01 -7.80 12.54
C ASP A 97 -12.32 -6.41 13.13
N PRO A 98 -13.07 -5.57 12.41
CA PRO A 98 -13.28 -4.16 12.82
C PRO A 98 -14.07 -4.02 14.11
N THR A 99 -14.85 -5.03 14.51
CA THR A 99 -15.64 -5.01 15.73
C THR A 99 -14.91 -5.64 16.93
N GLY A 100 -13.80 -6.35 16.68
CA GLY A 100 -13.09 -7.14 17.69
C GLY A 100 -13.82 -8.41 18.12
N ALA A 101 -14.85 -8.85 17.39
CA ALA A 101 -15.63 -10.01 17.77
C ALA A 101 -14.80 -11.30 17.80
N ALA A 102 -13.89 -11.45 16.84
CA ALA A 102 -12.98 -12.59 16.76
C ALA A 102 -11.94 -12.57 17.89
N TYR A 103 -11.49 -11.37 18.28
CA TYR A 103 -10.63 -11.18 19.46
C TYR A 103 -11.35 -11.65 20.73
N TRP A 104 -12.56 -11.13 20.98
CA TRP A 104 -13.33 -11.44 22.18
C TRP A 104 -13.72 -12.91 22.28
N ALA A 105 -14.00 -13.58 21.15
CA ALA A 105 -14.33 -15.00 21.11
C ALA A 105 -13.21 -15.92 21.65
N THR A 106 -11.96 -15.44 21.74
CA THR A 106 -10.80 -16.23 22.18
C THR A 106 -10.11 -15.66 23.41
N THR A 107 -10.69 -14.64 24.02
CA THR A 107 -10.08 -13.86 25.10
C THR A 107 -10.79 -14.14 26.41
N LEU A 108 -10.03 -14.25 27.50
CA LEU A 108 -10.63 -14.48 28.80
C LEU A 108 -11.49 -13.24 29.16
N PRO A 109 -12.79 -13.37 29.45
CA PRO A 109 -13.58 -12.20 29.76
C PRO A 109 -13.07 -11.52 31.04
N LEU A 110 -12.91 -10.20 31.01
CA LEU A 110 -12.63 -9.43 32.22
C LEU A 110 -13.94 -9.21 32.96
N GLU A 111 -14.10 -9.82 34.12
CA GLU A 111 -15.31 -9.66 34.91
C GLU A 111 -15.40 -8.25 35.49
N ARG A 112 -16.61 -7.69 35.56
CA ARG A 112 -16.85 -6.40 36.22
C ARG A 112 -17.39 -6.63 37.63
N PRO A 113 -16.86 -5.95 38.67
CA PRO A 113 -17.37 -6.12 40.03
C PRO A 113 -18.80 -5.59 40.11
N SER A 114 -19.76 -6.46 40.45
CA SER A 114 -21.16 -6.05 40.71
C SER A 114 -21.32 -5.35 42.07
N SER A 115 -20.47 -5.70 43.04
CA SER A 115 -20.36 -5.01 44.32
C SER A 115 -18.91 -5.06 44.82
N LEU A 116 -18.30 -3.89 45.03
CA LEU A 116 -17.00 -3.81 45.69
C LEU A 116 -17.18 -3.92 47.21
N PRO A 117 -16.24 -4.55 47.94
CA PRO A 117 -16.27 -4.54 49.40
C PRO A 117 -16.40 -3.12 49.96
N SER A 118 -17.36 -2.89 50.85
CA SER A 118 -17.57 -1.57 51.48
C SER A 118 -16.36 -1.02 52.23
N ARG A 119 -15.45 -1.92 52.64
CA ARG A 119 -14.18 -1.64 53.33
C ARG A 119 -13.02 -1.25 52.41
N LEU A 120 -13.22 -1.16 51.09
CA LEU A 120 -12.14 -0.84 50.15
C LEU A 120 -11.76 0.64 50.27
N THR A 121 -10.50 0.94 50.57
CA THR A 121 -10.03 2.33 50.68
C THR A 121 -10.07 3.04 49.34
N ALA A 122 -10.13 4.37 49.35
CA ALA A 122 -10.11 5.17 48.11
C ALA A 122 -8.81 4.95 47.30
N ALA A 123 -7.69 4.66 47.96
CA ALA A 123 -6.43 4.33 47.30
C ALA A 123 -6.50 2.95 46.61
N ALA A 124 -7.02 1.93 47.31
CA ALA A 124 -7.20 0.59 46.74
C ALA A 124 -8.15 0.61 45.54
N ARG A 125 -9.20 1.43 45.59
CA ARG A 125 -10.14 1.59 44.47
C ARG A 125 -9.45 2.18 43.25
N ARG A 126 -8.64 3.23 43.43
CA ARG A 126 -7.87 3.84 42.33
C ARG A 126 -6.86 2.86 41.72
N THR A 127 -6.22 2.02 42.53
CA THR A 127 -5.32 0.98 42.02
C THR A 127 -6.08 -0.02 41.15
N LEU A 128 -7.26 -0.47 41.62
CA LEU A 128 -8.12 -1.37 40.88
C LEU A 128 -8.54 -0.77 39.53
N GLU A 129 -9.06 0.47 39.53
CA GLU A 129 -9.46 1.19 38.33
C GLU A 129 -8.31 1.31 37.31
N ARG A 130 -7.09 1.58 37.78
CA ARG A 130 -5.91 1.64 36.91
C ARG A 130 -5.55 0.28 36.30
N GLN A 131 -5.67 -0.81 37.07
CA GLN A 131 -5.44 -2.16 36.55
C GLN A 131 -6.46 -2.51 35.46
N TYR A 132 -7.74 -2.20 35.66
CA TYR A 132 -8.77 -2.34 34.64
C TYR A 132 -8.44 -1.53 33.39
N ALA A 133 -8.07 -0.25 33.56
CA ALA A 133 -7.72 0.61 32.44
C ALA A 133 -6.55 0.05 31.60
N THR A 134 -5.53 -0.55 32.24
CA THR A 134 -4.42 -1.18 31.52
C THR A 134 -4.89 -2.39 30.68
N ILE A 135 -5.78 -3.22 31.22
CA ILE A 135 -6.35 -4.36 30.49
C ILE A 135 -7.22 -3.87 29.32
N GLU A 136 -8.10 -2.89 29.56
CA GLU A 136 -8.99 -2.33 28.53
C GLU A 136 -8.22 -1.62 27.40
N LEU A 137 -7.13 -0.92 27.73
CA LEU A 137 -6.21 -0.36 26.73
C LEU A 137 -5.56 -1.45 25.89
N THR A 138 -5.13 -2.54 26.53
CA THR A 138 -4.54 -3.68 25.83
C THR A 138 -5.54 -4.36 24.90
N ASP A 139 -6.80 -4.50 25.33
CA ASP A 139 -7.90 -5.02 24.51
C ASP A 139 -8.13 -4.16 23.26
N SER A 140 -8.18 -2.84 23.43
CA SER A 140 -8.35 -1.90 22.33
C SER A 140 -7.20 -1.98 21.31
N VAL A 141 -5.96 -1.98 21.78
CA VAL A 141 -4.77 -2.10 20.92
C VAL A 141 -4.76 -3.45 20.19
N ALA A 142 -5.13 -4.53 20.88
CA ALA A 142 -5.15 -5.85 20.27
C ALA A 142 -6.21 -5.96 19.17
N MET A 143 -7.43 -5.45 19.42
CA MET A 143 -8.51 -5.41 18.43
C MET A 143 -8.11 -4.60 17.19
N MET A 144 -7.62 -3.36 17.38
CA MET A 144 -7.20 -2.51 16.27
C MET A 144 -6.02 -3.11 15.51
N GLY A 145 -5.02 -3.63 16.22
CA GLY A 145 -3.85 -4.24 15.61
C GLY A 145 -4.21 -5.48 14.79
N GLY A 146 -5.08 -6.35 15.30
CA GLY A 146 -5.52 -7.52 14.55
C GLY A 146 -6.34 -7.16 13.31
N HIS A 147 -7.22 -6.16 13.41
CA HIS A 147 -7.94 -5.64 12.25
C HIS A 147 -6.98 -5.08 11.19
N GLN A 148 -5.99 -4.28 11.59
CA GLN A 148 -5.00 -3.69 10.69
C GLN A 148 -4.15 -4.76 9.98
N VAL A 149 -3.71 -5.81 10.68
CA VAL A 149 -2.99 -6.94 10.07
C VAL A 149 -3.83 -7.57 8.95
N GLY A 150 -5.09 -7.88 9.23
CA GLY A 150 -5.98 -8.48 8.23
C GLY A 150 -6.29 -7.55 7.05
N ALA A 151 -6.50 -6.26 7.33
CA ALA A 151 -6.70 -5.25 6.28
C ALA A 151 -5.46 -5.15 5.37
N LEU A 152 -4.26 -5.08 5.94
CA LEU A 152 -2.99 -5.02 5.20
C LEU A 152 -2.81 -6.23 4.27
N ARG A 153 -3.22 -7.43 4.71
CA ARG A 153 -3.18 -8.63 3.85
C ARG A 153 -4.13 -8.53 2.66
N GLY A 154 -5.33 -7.98 2.87
CA GLY A 154 -6.28 -7.68 1.81
C GLY A 154 -5.72 -6.71 0.77
N TYR A 155 -5.12 -5.61 1.23
CA TYR A 155 -4.47 -4.61 0.36
C TYR A 155 -3.25 -5.19 -0.37
N HIS A 156 -2.43 -5.99 0.31
CA HIS A 156 -1.26 -6.62 -0.30
C HIS A 156 -1.67 -7.52 -1.48
N GLY A 157 -2.73 -8.32 -1.34
CA GLY A 157 -3.22 -9.16 -2.43
C GLY A 157 -3.75 -8.37 -3.64
N GLN A 158 -4.14 -7.10 -3.47
CA GLN A 158 -4.49 -6.21 -4.59
C GLN A 158 -3.24 -5.61 -5.23
N LEU A 159 -2.31 -5.10 -4.42
CA LEU A 159 -1.05 -4.54 -4.88
C LEU A 159 -0.19 -5.56 -5.63
N GLN A 160 -0.12 -6.79 -5.11
CA GLN A 160 0.62 -7.89 -5.75
C GLN A 160 0.08 -8.19 -7.16
N ARG A 161 -1.25 -8.20 -7.35
CA ARG A 161 -1.86 -8.38 -8.68
C ARG A 161 -1.53 -7.22 -9.61
N ALA A 162 -1.68 -5.98 -9.16
CA ALA A 162 -1.33 -4.81 -9.96
C ALA A 162 0.15 -4.79 -10.37
N VAL A 163 1.06 -5.18 -9.47
CA VAL A 163 2.49 -5.32 -9.75
C VAL A 163 2.76 -6.44 -10.76
N GLN A 164 2.06 -7.57 -10.67
CA GLN A 164 2.18 -8.68 -11.63
C GLN A 164 1.66 -8.31 -13.03
N ASP A 165 0.55 -7.57 -13.10
CA ASP A 165 -0.01 -7.07 -14.36
C ASP A 165 0.98 -6.09 -15.02
N LEU A 166 1.50 -5.12 -14.23
CA LEU A 166 2.51 -4.16 -14.71
C LEU A 166 3.80 -4.85 -15.15
N GLU A 167 4.29 -5.84 -14.40
CA GLU A 167 5.44 -6.65 -14.80
C GLU A 167 5.15 -7.43 -16.08
N SER A 168 3.94 -7.97 -16.26
CA SER A 168 3.58 -8.67 -17.49
C SER A 168 3.55 -7.74 -18.70
N ASP A 169 3.08 -6.51 -18.53
CA ASP A 169 3.04 -5.49 -19.58
C ASP A 169 4.45 -5.01 -19.99
N VAL A 170 5.31 -4.69 -19.02
CA VAL A 170 6.71 -4.26 -19.27
C VAL A 170 7.52 -5.35 -19.95
N MET A 171 7.24 -6.61 -19.63
CA MET A 171 7.99 -7.76 -20.12
C MET A 171 7.42 -8.31 -21.44
N ASN A 172 6.32 -7.73 -21.94
CA ASN A 172 5.71 -8.15 -23.20
C ASN A 172 6.54 -7.66 -24.39
N GLY A 173 7.08 -8.60 -25.17
CA GLY A 173 7.98 -8.34 -26.31
C GLY A 173 7.33 -7.86 -27.60
N LEU A 174 6.09 -7.36 -27.57
CA LEU A 174 5.44 -6.82 -28.77
C LEU A 174 6.11 -5.51 -29.21
N GLU A 175 6.71 -5.53 -30.40
CA GLU A 175 7.60 -4.54 -31.01
C GLU A 175 7.11 -3.08 -30.97
N ARG A 176 5.81 -2.84 -30.81
CA ARG A 176 5.22 -1.48 -30.80
C ARG A 176 5.58 -0.64 -29.57
N TYR A 177 6.22 -1.25 -28.56
CA TYR A 177 6.60 -0.59 -27.31
C TYR A 177 8.11 -0.41 -27.10
N HIS A 178 9.00 -0.82 -28.03
CA HIS A 178 10.44 -1.01 -27.73
C HIS A 178 11.45 -0.07 -28.42
N GLU A 179 11.02 0.95 -29.16
CA GLU A 179 11.94 1.80 -29.95
C GLU A 179 12.65 2.96 -29.20
N MET A 180 12.33 3.22 -27.92
CA MET A 180 13.04 4.22 -27.07
C MET A 180 13.14 3.76 -25.61
N THR A 181 12.76 2.53 -25.32
CA THR A 181 12.09 2.15 -24.07
C THR A 181 12.90 1.16 -23.25
N ALA A 182 13.86 0.43 -23.84
CA ALA A 182 14.62 -0.57 -23.12
C ALA A 182 15.42 -0.04 -21.89
N ILE A 183 15.80 1.24 -21.86
CA ILE A 183 16.36 1.89 -20.65
C ILE A 183 15.24 2.20 -19.65
N LEU A 184 14.11 2.73 -20.11
CA LEU A 184 12.93 3.01 -19.29
C LEU A 184 12.35 1.72 -18.67
N ASP A 185 12.35 0.62 -19.41
CA ASP A 185 11.89 -0.69 -18.97
C ASP A 185 12.82 -1.27 -17.91
N LYS A 186 14.13 -1.05 -18.03
CA LYS A 186 15.08 -1.39 -16.95
C LYS A 186 14.88 -0.55 -15.69
N VAL A 187 14.57 0.73 -15.83
CA VAL A 187 14.21 1.61 -14.70
C VAL A 187 12.91 1.15 -14.05
N ALA A 188 11.89 0.82 -14.85
CA ALA A 188 10.61 0.29 -14.37
C ALA A 188 10.80 -1.06 -13.67
N ALA A 189 11.61 -1.97 -14.23
CA ALA A 189 11.97 -3.24 -13.61
C ALA A 189 12.71 -3.05 -12.27
N ALA A 190 13.62 -2.08 -12.19
CA ALA A 190 14.30 -1.73 -10.95
C ALA A 190 13.35 -1.12 -9.90
N GLU A 191 12.38 -0.29 -10.31
CA GLU A 191 11.34 0.20 -9.40
C GLU A 191 10.45 -0.95 -8.91
N LEU A 192 10.01 -1.84 -9.79
CA LEU A 192 9.25 -3.04 -9.45
C LEU A 192 9.99 -3.93 -8.45
N LEU A 193 11.29 -4.12 -8.63
CA LEU A 193 12.16 -4.80 -7.67
C LEU A 193 12.14 -4.09 -6.30
N GLY A 194 12.29 -2.76 -6.28
CA GLY A 194 12.19 -1.97 -5.05
C GLY A 194 10.84 -2.14 -4.35
N ARG A 195 9.73 -2.08 -5.09
CA ARG A 195 8.38 -2.32 -4.53
C ARG A 195 8.23 -3.72 -3.95
N ARG A 196 8.85 -4.73 -4.57
CA ARG A 196 8.85 -6.10 -4.04
C ARG A 196 9.67 -6.23 -2.76
N GLN A 197 10.78 -5.51 -2.64
CA GLN A 197 11.54 -5.43 -1.38
C GLN A 197 10.73 -4.74 -0.27
N ASP A 198 10.07 -3.62 -0.57
CA ASP A 198 9.19 -2.92 0.38
C ASP A 198 8.04 -3.82 0.84
N MET A 199 7.44 -4.57 -0.08
CA MET A 199 6.39 -5.54 0.22
C MET A 199 6.88 -6.66 1.16
N ALA A 200 8.07 -7.20 0.94
CA ALA A 200 8.67 -8.20 1.83
C ALA A 200 8.96 -7.64 3.23
N ALA A 201 9.49 -6.40 3.30
CA ALA A 201 9.71 -5.71 4.57
C ALA A 201 8.39 -5.50 5.34
N ASN A 202 7.33 -5.08 4.66
CA ASN A 202 6.01 -4.93 5.25
C ASN A 202 5.42 -6.25 5.77
N GLN A 203 5.65 -7.37 5.06
CA GLN A 203 5.25 -8.69 5.56
C GLN A 203 5.99 -9.07 6.84
N LEU A 204 7.31 -8.82 6.92
CA LEU A 204 8.10 -9.07 8.13
C LEU A 204 7.64 -8.21 9.32
N LEU A 205 7.34 -6.94 9.09
CA LEU A 205 6.80 -6.05 10.11
C LEU A 205 5.40 -6.51 10.58
N SER A 206 4.56 -6.97 9.65
CA SER A 206 3.26 -7.56 10.00
C SER A 206 3.42 -8.80 10.88
N HIS A 207 4.39 -9.67 10.58
CA HIS A 207 4.68 -10.82 11.42
C HIS A 207 5.21 -10.43 12.81
N ALA A 208 6.06 -9.41 12.91
CA ALA A 208 6.53 -8.89 14.19
C ALA A 208 5.36 -8.34 15.04
N LEU A 209 4.44 -7.61 14.41
CA LEU A 209 3.21 -7.13 15.06
C LEU A 209 2.36 -8.30 15.57
N GLU A 210 2.16 -9.35 14.78
CA GLU A 210 1.41 -10.55 15.20
C GLU A 210 2.06 -11.25 16.40
N GLN A 211 3.40 -11.32 16.45
CA GLN A 211 4.12 -11.85 17.62
C GLN A 211 3.93 -10.98 18.86
N MET A 212 3.96 -9.65 18.71
CA MET A 212 3.68 -8.71 19.80
C MET A 212 2.24 -8.84 20.30
N LEU A 213 1.27 -8.97 19.40
CA LEU A 213 -0.13 -9.19 19.72
C LEU A 213 -0.34 -10.50 20.48
N ALA A 214 0.29 -11.60 20.03
CA ALA A 214 0.23 -12.89 20.72
C ALA A 214 0.83 -12.82 22.14
N ARG A 215 1.97 -12.15 22.29
CA ARG A 215 2.61 -11.94 23.60
C ARG A 215 1.75 -11.07 24.51
N SER A 216 1.25 -9.96 23.99
CA SER A 216 0.40 -9.01 24.72
C SER A 216 -0.89 -9.68 25.19
N LYS A 217 -1.57 -10.43 24.32
CA LYS A 217 -2.76 -11.21 24.66
C LYS A 217 -2.50 -12.21 25.79
N ARG A 218 -1.38 -12.95 25.76
CA ARG A 218 -1.02 -13.89 26.82
C ARG A 218 -0.83 -13.22 28.18
N LEU A 219 -0.16 -12.06 28.20
CA LEU A 219 0.01 -11.28 29.43
C LEU A 219 -1.34 -10.77 29.95
N ARG A 220 -2.12 -10.18 29.06
CA ARG A 220 -3.46 -9.67 29.34
C ARG A 220 -4.40 -10.76 29.89
N ASP A 221 -4.39 -11.96 29.32
CA ASP A 221 -5.24 -13.07 29.80
C ASP A 221 -4.81 -13.54 31.19
N THR A 222 -3.51 -13.46 31.52
CA THR A 222 -2.99 -13.75 32.86
C THR A 222 -3.46 -12.69 33.86
N GLU A 223 -3.45 -11.42 33.48
CA GLU A 223 -3.95 -10.31 34.29
C GLU A 223 -5.46 -10.43 34.52
N ALA A 224 -6.24 -10.67 33.48
CA ALA A 224 -7.69 -10.89 33.59
C ALA A 224 -8.01 -12.10 34.50
N ALA A 225 -7.26 -13.21 34.38
CA ALA A 225 -7.44 -14.36 35.27
C ALA A 225 -7.18 -14.00 36.73
N THR A 226 -6.11 -13.24 36.99
CA THR A 226 -5.76 -12.78 38.34
C THR A 226 -6.84 -11.87 38.92
N MET A 227 -7.33 -10.92 38.12
CA MET A 227 -8.43 -10.03 38.49
C MET A 227 -9.71 -10.81 38.81
N ASN A 228 -10.11 -11.74 37.95
CA ASN A 228 -11.31 -12.54 38.14
C ASN A 228 -11.19 -13.42 39.41
N MET A 229 -10.03 -14.04 39.65
CA MET A 229 -9.78 -14.81 40.89
C MET A 229 -9.91 -13.94 42.14
N GLN A 230 -9.40 -12.71 42.10
CA GLN A 230 -9.52 -11.77 43.20
C GLN A 230 -10.98 -11.37 43.46
N LEU A 231 -11.76 -11.15 42.40
CA LEU A 231 -13.19 -10.85 42.51
C LEU A 231 -13.99 -12.02 43.10
N VAL A 232 -13.73 -13.23 42.63
CA VAL A 232 -14.33 -14.46 43.18
C VAL A 232 -14.00 -14.60 44.66
N SER A 233 -12.73 -14.41 45.04
CA SER A 233 -12.31 -14.41 46.44
C SER A 233 -13.06 -13.36 47.26
N TRP A 234 -13.22 -12.14 46.76
CA TRP A 234 -13.98 -11.11 47.47
C TRP A 234 -15.46 -11.46 47.63
N ARG A 235 -16.10 -11.98 46.58
CA ARG A 235 -17.50 -12.40 46.58
C ARG A 235 -17.74 -13.53 47.59
N ASP A 236 -16.89 -14.54 47.56
CA ASP A 236 -17.13 -15.80 48.27
C ASP A 236 -16.50 -15.82 49.67
N SER A 237 -15.58 -14.89 49.99
CA SER A 237 -14.87 -14.83 51.28
C SER A 237 -15.78 -14.78 52.50
N ARG A 238 -16.92 -14.06 52.44
CA ARG A 238 -17.86 -13.99 53.57
C ARG A 238 -18.53 -15.35 53.80
N ALA A 239 -19.09 -15.95 52.75
CA ALA A 239 -19.73 -17.26 52.84
C ALA A 239 -18.74 -18.34 53.30
N ALA A 240 -17.50 -18.31 52.80
CA ALA A 240 -16.44 -19.21 53.20
C ALA A 240 -16.06 -19.04 54.69
N ASN A 241 -15.91 -17.79 55.16
CA ASN A 241 -15.62 -17.52 56.56
C ASN A 241 -16.78 -17.93 57.48
N ASP A 242 -18.03 -17.66 57.09
CA ASP A 242 -19.21 -18.05 57.86
C ASP A 242 -19.37 -19.58 57.94
N ALA A 243 -19.03 -20.29 56.87
CA ALA A 243 -19.00 -21.77 56.86
C ALA A 243 -17.90 -22.30 57.79
N LEU A 244 -16.70 -21.70 57.76
CA LEU A 244 -15.59 -22.08 58.64
C LEU A 244 -15.93 -21.86 60.11
N VAL A 245 -16.47 -20.70 60.47
CA VAL A 245 -16.86 -20.37 61.86
C VAL A 245 -17.95 -21.31 62.36
N ARG A 246 -18.94 -21.64 61.52
CA ARG A 246 -19.97 -22.63 61.87
C ARG A 246 -19.36 -24.02 62.07
N GLY A 247 -18.52 -24.47 61.15
CA GLY A 247 -17.88 -25.79 61.24
C GLY A 247 -16.95 -25.93 62.44
N THR A 248 -16.15 -24.90 62.77
CA THR A 248 -15.31 -24.90 63.98
C THR A 248 -16.16 -24.83 65.24
N GLY A 249 -17.23 -24.03 65.24
CA GLY A 249 -18.19 -23.97 66.34
C GLY A 249 -18.86 -25.33 66.60
N ASP A 250 -19.28 -26.02 65.55
CA ASP A 250 -19.87 -27.36 65.65
C ASP A 250 -18.84 -28.37 66.16
N ALA A 251 -17.63 -28.38 65.59
CA ALA A 251 -16.55 -29.26 66.02
C ALA A 251 -16.21 -29.09 67.51
N LEU A 252 -16.14 -27.84 68.02
CA LEU A 252 -15.91 -27.54 69.43
C LEU A 252 -17.06 -28.01 70.32
N ARG A 253 -18.32 -27.90 69.88
CA ARG A 253 -19.49 -28.37 70.65
C ARG A 253 -19.59 -29.89 70.70
N THR A 254 -19.14 -30.57 69.65
CA THR A 254 -19.19 -32.04 69.57
C THR A 254 -17.92 -32.72 70.07
N TRP A 255 -16.87 -31.96 70.38
CA TRP A 255 -15.62 -32.51 70.88
C TRP A 255 -15.81 -33.17 72.24
N ARG A 256 -15.47 -34.46 72.34
CA ARG A 256 -15.39 -35.20 73.58
C ARG A 256 -13.93 -35.59 73.80
N GLN A 257 -13.42 -35.30 74.98
CA GLN A 257 -12.06 -35.67 75.38
C GLN A 257 -11.99 -37.22 75.50
N PRO A 258 -10.96 -37.87 74.94
CA PRO A 258 -10.82 -39.32 75.00
C PRO A 258 -10.63 -39.84 76.43
#